data_AF-B3CSB1-F1
#
_entry.id   AF-B3CSB1-F1
#
_cell.length_a   1.000
_cell.length_b   1.000
_cell.length_c   1.000
_cell.angle_alpha   90.00
_cell.angle_beta   90.00
_cell.angle_gamma   90.00
#
_symmetry.space_group_name_H-M   'P 1'
#
loop_
_entity.id
_entity.type
_entity.pdbx_description
1 polymer ?
#
loop_
_entity_poly.entity_id
_entity_poly.type
_entity_poly.pdbx_seq_one_letter_code
_entity_poly.pdbx_strand_id
1 'polypeptide(L)'
;MPKSYSQDFREEVIKCVNQGKSCNDASVKFDIAANTVRNWYKRYKSEGHYKERDCLGKKGKIYKIEFEKYILLNQNLTLAQAGKHFGISIRVASYYMKKFGYSYKKTFTYMEAKPEIREKYQQVISAIPKENLVYINESGIEMSICKNRGWSKKGTHVSSKKSGKYYERTNIIAGYVNNKSIAPMIFNGACNTRLFEAWVQQVLINELKPAQFVVIDNAAFHKSKKTKELIESVGCKVIFLPPYSPDLNPIEKFSANMKRWIRHQITQFAKSYDSIISFFYAQTSL
;
A
#
# COMPACT_ATOMS: atom_id res chain seq x y z
N MET A 1 17.09 6.43 33.61
CA MET A 1 16.54 7.34 34.65
C MET A 1 15.79 6.47 35.64
N PRO A 2 15.87 6.73 36.96
CA PRO A 2 15.07 6.01 37.94
C PRO A 2 13.58 6.17 37.62
N LYS A 3 12.81 5.09 37.86
CA LYS A 3 11.37 5.04 37.59
C LYS A 3 10.68 5.98 38.58
N SER A 4 9.75 6.80 38.08
CA SER A 4 8.94 7.68 38.92
C SER A 4 7.99 6.85 39.81
N TYR A 5 7.72 7.33 41.03
CA TYR A 5 6.71 6.75 41.93
C TYR A 5 5.31 6.89 41.33
N SER A 6 4.50 5.83 41.43
CA SER A 6 3.13 5.80 40.89
C SER A 6 2.23 6.88 41.50
N GLN A 7 1.17 7.23 40.77
CA GLN A 7 0.20 8.24 41.22
C GLN A 7 -0.49 7.82 42.52
N ASP A 8 -0.90 6.56 42.63
CA ASP A 8 -1.59 6.03 43.81
C ASP A 8 -0.70 6.11 45.06
N PHE A 9 0.59 5.80 44.91
CA PHE A 9 1.55 5.89 46.00
C PHE A 9 1.73 7.35 46.48
N ARG A 10 1.80 8.31 45.55
CA ARG A 10 1.84 9.74 45.90
C ARG A 10 0.57 10.19 46.61
N GLU A 11 -0.58 9.70 46.18
CA GLU A 11 -1.86 10.01 46.80
C GLU A 11 -1.92 9.50 48.24
N GLU A 12 -1.49 8.26 48.51
CA GLU A 12 -1.42 7.72 49.87
C GLU A 12 -0.48 8.50 50.78
N VAL A 13 0.70 8.87 50.27
CA VAL A 13 1.68 9.69 51.02
C VAL A 13 1.08 11.04 51.39
N ILE A 14 0.40 11.71 50.46
CA ILE A 14 -0.19 13.03 50.72
C ILE A 14 -1.46 12.95 51.58
N LYS A 15 -2.30 11.92 51.41
CA LYS A 15 -3.42 11.63 52.33
C LYS A 15 -2.92 11.50 53.76
N CYS A 16 -1.82 10.79 53.96
CA CYS A 16 -1.20 10.63 55.28
C CYS A 16 -0.77 11.98 55.90
N VAL A 17 -0.27 12.92 55.09
CA VAL A 17 0.08 14.28 55.55
C VAL A 17 -1.18 15.12 55.82
N ASN A 18 -2.21 15.03 54.97
CA ASN A 18 -3.49 15.72 55.17
C ASN A 18 -4.25 15.22 56.43
N GLN A 19 -4.01 13.98 56.87
CA GLN A 19 -4.53 13.41 58.12
C GLN A 19 -3.79 13.92 59.38
N GLY A 20 -2.90 14.91 59.24
CA GLY A 20 -2.24 15.58 60.35
C GLY A 20 -0.83 15.08 60.69
N LYS A 21 -0.28 14.12 59.93
CA LYS A 21 1.11 13.68 60.13
C LYS A 21 2.12 14.64 59.51
N SER A 22 3.30 14.74 60.10
CA SER A 22 4.36 15.57 59.53
C SER A 22 4.92 14.94 58.25
N CYS A 23 5.56 15.74 57.39
CA CYS A 23 6.25 15.22 56.21
C CYS A 23 7.39 14.25 56.57
N ASN A 24 7.98 14.37 57.77
CA ASN A 24 9.01 13.44 58.25
C ASN A 24 8.39 12.10 58.69
N ASP A 25 7.20 12.11 59.32
CA ASP A 25 6.51 10.87 59.69
C ASP A 25 6.05 10.10 58.46
N ALA A 26 5.55 10.82 57.45
CA ALA A 26 5.21 10.21 56.16
C ALA A 26 6.46 9.69 55.44
N SER A 27 7.59 10.39 55.54
CA SER A 27 8.88 9.94 54.99
C SER A 27 9.34 8.61 55.58
N VAL A 28 9.27 8.47 56.91
CA VAL A 28 9.61 7.22 57.62
C VAL A 28 8.60 6.12 57.30
N LYS A 29 7.30 6.43 57.30
CA LYS A 29 6.24 5.43 57.05
C LYS A 29 6.32 4.81 55.65
N PHE A 30 6.64 5.60 54.63
CA PHE A 30 6.63 5.19 53.23
C PHE A 30 8.02 4.97 52.64
N ASP A 31 9.06 5.01 53.47
CA ASP A 31 10.48 4.82 53.10
C ASP A 31 10.92 5.66 51.88
N ILE A 32 10.60 6.96 51.93
CA ILE A 32 10.99 7.92 50.90
C ILE A 32 11.63 9.16 51.52
N ALA A 33 12.53 9.81 50.79
CA ALA A 33 13.20 11.01 51.31
C ALA A 33 12.21 12.11 51.71
N ALA A 34 12.36 12.69 52.91
CA ALA A 34 11.48 13.72 53.44
C ALA A 34 11.35 14.95 52.54
N ASN A 35 12.39 15.28 51.77
CA ASN A 35 12.35 16.38 50.81
C ASN A 35 11.41 16.09 49.64
N THR A 36 11.30 14.82 49.22
CA THR A 36 10.35 14.38 48.20
C THR A 36 8.91 14.55 48.68
N VAL A 37 8.61 14.13 49.91
CA VAL A 37 7.29 14.32 50.55
C VAL A 37 6.94 15.80 50.63
N ARG A 38 7.87 16.65 51.09
CA ARG A 38 7.67 18.10 51.17
C ARG A 38 7.38 18.71 49.79
N ASN A 39 8.13 18.34 48.77
CA ASN A 39 7.94 18.85 47.41
C ASN A 39 6.59 18.41 46.82
N TRP A 40 6.17 17.16 47.06
CA TRP A 40 4.86 16.69 46.66
C TRP A 40 3.73 17.41 47.38
N TYR A 41 3.84 17.62 48.70
CA TYR A 41 2.83 18.31 49.49
C TYR A 41 2.70 19.78 49.10
N LYS A 42 3.83 20.49 48.91
CA LYS A 42 3.84 21.87 48.39
C LYS A 42 3.12 21.97 47.05
N ARG A 43 3.40 21.05 46.13
CA ARG A 43 2.78 21.01 44.81
C ARG A 43 1.31 20.65 44.86
N TYR A 44 0.91 19.70 45.71
CA TYR A 44 -0.49 19.37 45.94
C TYR A 44 -1.28 20.58 46.44
N LYS A 45 -0.73 21.34 47.40
CA LYS A 45 -1.36 22.57 47.90
C LYS A 45 -1.52 23.64 46.81
N SER A 46 -0.63 23.71 45.83
CA SER A 46 -0.71 24.70 44.75
C SER A 46 -1.54 24.25 43.53
N GLU A 47 -1.45 22.98 43.13
CA GLU A 47 -2.03 22.47 41.87
C GLU A 47 -3.29 21.59 42.10
N GLY A 48 -3.55 21.15 43.33
CA GLY A 48 -4.73 20.36 43.69
C GLY A 48 -4.74 18.90 43.20
N HIS A 49 -3.66 18.42 42.57
CA HIS A 49 -3.61 17.05 42.01
C HIS A 49 -2.28 16.33 42.25
N TYR A 50 -2.30 14.99 42.17
CA TYR A 50 -1.17 14.10 42.44
C TYR A 50 -0.34 13.71 41.19
N LYS A 51 -0.65 14.31 40.03
CA LYS A 51 -0.06 13.94 38.75
C LYS A 51 1.45 14.11 38.76
N GLU A 52 2.13 13.27 37.98
CA GLU A 52 3.56 13.45 37.72
C GLU A 52 3.83 14.82 37.09
N ARG A 53 5.08 15.28 37.15
CA ARG A 53 5.46 16.46 36.40
C ARG A 53 5.54 16.03 34.94
N ASP A 54 4.94 16.79 34.04
CA ASP A 54 5.21 16.60 32.63
C ASP A 54 6.70 16.86 32.40
N CYS A 55 7.45 15.79 32.16
CA CYS A 55 8.80 15.87 31.64
C CYS A 55 8.68 16.27 30.17
N LEU A 56 8.33 17.53 29.92
CA LEU A 56 8.34 18.10 28.58
C LEU A 56 9.79 18.00 28.11
N GLY A 57 10.03 17.10 27.15
CA GLY A 57 11.33 16.98 26.51
C GLY A 57 11.77 18.34 25.96
N LYS A 58 13.08 18.53 25.76
CA LYS A 58 13.61 19.75 25.15
C LYS A 58 12.75 20.12 23.92
N LYS A 59 12.28 21.38 23.85
CA LYS A 59 11.52 21.87 22.68
C LYS A 59 12.29 21.50 21.42
N GLY A 60 11.61 20.78 20.52
CA GLY A 60 12.20 20.41 19.24
C GLY A 60 12.63 21.67 18.49
N LYS A 61 13.85 21.69 17.95
CA LYS A 61 14.45 22.86 17.28
C LYS A 61 13.72 23.31 16.00
N ILE A 62 12.75 22.53 15.51
CA ILE A 62 12.10 22.76 14.22
C ILE A 62 10.62 23.04 14.44
N TYR A 63 10.19 24.21 13.97
CA TYR A 63 8.79 24.60 13.97
C TYR A 63 8.03 23.86 12.87
N LYS A 64 6.84 23.37 13.21
CA LYS A 64 6.00 22.59 12.30
C LYS A 64 5.74 23.35 10.98
N ILE A 65 5.36 24.62 11.07
CA ILE A 65 5.03 25.45 9.91
C ILE A 65 6.20 25.55 8.92
N GLU A 66 7.42 25.77 9.40
CA GLU A 66 8.62 25.86 8.57
C GLU A 66 8.93 24.52 7.89
N PHE A 67 8.82 23.43 8.65
CA PHE A 67 9.00 22.08 8.13
C PHE A 67 8.00 21.77 7.01
N GLU A 68 6.71 21.98 7.28
CA GLU A 68 5.63 21.71 6.32
C GLU A 68 5.78 22.55 5.05
N LYS A 69 6.15 23.84 5.17
CA LYS A 69 6.44 24.71 4.03
C LYS A 69 7.55 24.15 3.15
N TYR A 70 8.66 23.71 3.75
CA TYR A 70 9.77 23.11 3.00
C TYR A 70 9.36 21.81 2.30
N ILE A 71 8.61 20.93 2.97
CA ILE A 71 8.12 19.67 2.38
C ILE A 71 7.18 19.93 1.21
N LEU A 72 6.24 20.89 1.34
CA LEU A 72 5.29 21.22 0.28
C LEU A 72 5.99 21.72 -0.99
N LEU A 73 7.06 22.50 -0.84
CA LEU A 73 7.89 22.98 -1.95
C LEU A 73 8.79 21.87 -2.55
N ASN A 74 9.04 20.79 -1.79
CA ASN A 74 10.03 19.76 -2.15
C ASN A 74 9.48 18.33 -1.95
N GLN A 75 8.31 18.02 -2.49
CA GLN A 75 7.61 16.76 -2.21
C GLN A 75 8.41 15.48 -2.55
N ASN A 76 9.36 15.56 -3.49
CA ASN A 76 10.23 14.45 -3.91
C ASN A 76 11.60 14.40 -3.20
N LEU A 77 11.74 15.08 -2.06
CA LEU A 77 13.00 15.11 -1.33
C LEU A 77 13.34 13.79 -0.61
N THR A 78 14.63 13.57 -0.40
CA THR A 78 15.18 12.50 0.44
C THR A 78 15.33 12.97 1.89
N LEU A 79 15.30 12.03 2.84
CA LEU A 79 15.55 12.36 4.26
C LEU A 79 16.94 13.00 4.48
N ALA A 80 17.91 12.71 3.61
CA ALA A 80 19.23 13.35 3.64
C ALA A 80 19.16 14.83 3.24
N GLN A 81 18.38 15.19 2.22
CA GLN A 81 18.15 16.58 1.83
C GLN A 81 17.42 17.37 2.93
N ALA A 82 16.37 16.79 3.53
CA ALA A 82 15.73 17.40 4.70
C ALA A 82 16.70 17.56 5.87
N GLY A 83 17.53 16.55 6.13
CA GLY A 83 18.57 16.60 7.16
C GLY A 83 19.55 17.74 6.95
N LYS A 84 20.06 17.88 5.72
CA LYS A 84 20.97 18.96 5.33
C LYS A 84 20.32 20.34 5.47
N HIS A 85 19.06 20.49 5.04
CA HIS A 85 18.35 21.77 5.10
C HIS A 85 18.13 22.26 6.53
N PHE A 86 17.71 21.38 7.45
CA PHE A 86 17.45 21.74 8.84
C PHE A 86 18.65 21.58 9.77
N GLY A 87 19.83 21.20 9.25
CA GLY A 87 21.01 20.93 10.07
C GLY A 87 20.82 19.78 11.08
N ILE A 88 20.06 18.76 10.69
CA ILE A 88 19.73 17.59 11.53
C ILE A 88 20.18 16.28 10.89
N SER A 89 20.31 15.23 11.71
CA SER A 89 20.55 13.89 11.18
C SER A 89 19.34 13.33 10.45
N ILE A 90 19.59 12.37 9.54
CA ILE A 90 18.55 11.63 8.80
C ILE A 90 17.51 10.99 9.73
N ARG A 91 17.94 10.49 10.91
CA ARG A 91 17.04 9.89 11.91
C ARG A 91 16.08 10.91 12.49
N VAL A 92 16.56 12.12 12.76
CA VAL A 92 15.74 13.23 13.28
C VAL A 92 14.78 13.72 12.20
N ALA A 93 15.21 13.80 10.94
CA ALA A 93 14.34 14.12 9.82
C ALA A 93 13.19 13.09 9.68
N SER A 94 13.51 11.80 9.77
CA SER A 94 12.50 10.72 9.78
C SER A 94 11.52 10.84 10.94
N TYR A 95 12.01 11.20 12.13
CA TYR A 95 11.16 11.45 13.29
C TYR A 95 10.17 12.60 13.04
N TYR A 96 10.63 13.75 12.52
CA TYR A 96 9.75 14.89 12.25
C TYR A 96 8.74 14.61 11.13
N MET A 97 9.14 13.91 10.06
CA MET A 97 8.19 13.44 9.03
C MET A 97 7.04 12.67 9.67
N LYS A 98 7.34 11.66 10.49
CA LYS A 98 6.32 10.85 11.18
C LYS A 98 5.52 11.66 12.19
N LYS A 99 6.19 12.50 12.99
CA LYS A 99 5.56 13.34 14.03
C LYS A 99 4.53 14.30 13.43
N PHE A 100 4.82 14.86 12.26
CA PHE A 100 3.92 15.79 11.58
C PHE A 100 2.94 15.11 10.61
N GLY A 101 2.85 13.78 10.63
CA GLY A 101 1.84 13.03 9.87
C GLY A 101 2.21 12.72 8.42
N TYR A 102 3.46 12.95 8.00
CA TYR A 102 3.90 12.58 6.67
C TYR A 102 4.18 11.08 6.55
N SER A 103 3.75 10.50 5.43
CA SER A 103 4.05 9.12 5.05
C SER A 103 4.84 9.09 3.75
N TYR A 104 5.80 8.17 3.64
CA TYR A 104 6.61 8.03 2.43
C TYR A 104 5.88 7.14 1.42
N LYS A 105 5.15 7.77 0.50
CA LYS A 105 4.40 7.11 -0.57
C LYS A 105 4.61 7.86 -1.88
N LYS A 106 4.71 7.12 -2.98
CA LYS A 106 4.84 7.67 -4.32
C LYS A 106 4.09 6.79 -5.29
N THR A 107 3.34 7.42 -6.18
CA THR A 107 2.72 6.79 -7.34
C THR A 107 3.41 7.35 -8.56
N PHE A 108 3.74 6.49 -9.51
CA PHE A 108 4.33 6.91 -10.77
C PHE A 108 3.25 7.04 -11.83
N THR A 109 3.34 8.12 -12.60
CA THR A 109 2.64 8.30 -13.87
C THR A 109 3.69 8.46 -14.95
N TYR A 110 3.34 8.14 -16.18
CA TYR A 110 4.25 8.28 -17.32
C TYR A 110 4.25 9.72 -17.81
N MET A 111 5.42 10.22 -18.22
CA MET A 111 5.57 11.59 -18.74
C MET A 111 4.89 11.74 -20.10
N GLU A 112 4.82 10.65 -20.85
CA GLU A 112 4.21 10.54 -22.17
C GLU A 112 2.66 10.53 -22.11
N ALA A 113 2.08 10.38 -20.92
CA ALA A 113 0.65 10.42 -20.72
C ALA A 113 0.11 11.85 -20.89
N LYS A 114 -0.80 12.06 -21.84
CA LYS A 114 -1.40 13.37 -22.11
C LYS A 114 -2.59 13.63 -21.16
N PRO A 115 -2.54 14.64 -20.28
CA PRO A 115 -3.60 14.89 -19.29
C PRO A 115 -4.98 15.11 -19.90
N GLU A 116 -5.07 15.90 -20.97
CA GLU A 116 -6.34 16.23 -21.65
C GLU A 116 -7.06 14.98 -22.18
N ILE A 117 -6.31 14.05 -22.79
CA ILE A 117 -6.86 12.78 -23.30
C ILE A 117 -7.34 11.91 -22.15
N ARG A 118 -6.58 11.87 -21.04
CA ARG A 118 -6.96 11.12 -19.84
C ARG A 118 -8.23 11.68 -19.20
N GLU A 119 -8.35 13.00 -19.11
CA GLU A 119 -9.53 13.66 -18.56
C GLU A 119 -10.77 13.37 -19.40
N LYS A 120 -10.68 13.52 -20.73
CA LYS A 120 -11.77 13.18 -21.64
C LYS A 120 -12.19 11.71 -21.53
N TYR A 121 -11.22 10.80 -21.45
CA TYR A 121 -11.50 9.38 -21.24
C TYR A 121 -12.22 9.14 -19.90
N GLN A 122 -11.78 9.78 -18.82
CA GLN A 122 -12.42 9.65 -17.51
C GLN A 122 -13.86 10.17 -17.51
N GLN A 123 -14.16 11.27 -18.23
CA GLN A 123 -15.52 11.78 -18.41
C GLN A 123 -16.42 10.78 -19.15
N VAL A 124 -15.90 10.11 -20.18
CA VAL A 124 -16.65 9.07 -20.91
C VAL A 124 -16.92 7.87 -20.01
N ILE A 125 -15.89 7.39 -19.30
CA ILE A 125 -16.01 6.21 -18.43
C ILE A 125 -16.91 6.47 -17.22
N SER A 126 -16.88 7.67 -16.64
CA SER A 126 -17.72 8.01 -15.47
C SER A 126 -19.21 8.04 -15.79
N ALA A 127 -19.59 8.24 -17.06
CA ALA A 127 -20.97 8.19 -17.52
C ALA A 127 -21.50 6.76 -17.72
N ILE A 128 -20.63 5.74 -17.71
CA ILE A 128 -20.99 4.35 -17.97
C ILE A 128 -21.07 3.60 -16.62
N PRO A 129 -22.17 2.86 -16.35
CA PRO A 129 -22.27 2.00 -15.17
C PRO A 129 -21.12 0.98 -15.11
N LYS A 130 -20.58 0.72 -13.92
CA LYS A 130 -19.38 -0.13 -13.73
C LYS A 130 -19.61 -1.57 -14.16
N GLU A 131 -20.83 -2.06 -14.02
CA GLU A 131 -21.31 -3.36 -14.45
C GLU A 131 -21.31 -3.54 -15.98
N ASN A 132 -21.31 -2.43 -16.73
CA ASN A 132 -21.26 -2.43 -18.18
C ASN A 132 -19.84 -2.23 -18.72
N LEU A 133 -18.84 -2.03 -17.85
CA LEU A 133 -17.44 -1.86 -18.25
C LEU A 133 -16.69 -3.19 -18.12
N VAL A 134 -16.22 -3.72 -19.24
CA VAL A 134 -15.41 -4.93 -19.32
C VAL A 134 -13.98 -4.53 -19.66
N TYR A 135 -13.07 -4.68 -18.71
CA TYR A 135 -11.66 -4.37 -18.92
C TYR A 135 -10.90 -5.62 -19.34
N ILE A 136 -10.13 -5.55 -20.43
CA ILE A 136 -9.32 -6.67 -20.88
C ILE A 136 -7.83 -6.33 -20.80
N ASN A 137 -7.01 -7.35 -20.54
CA ASN A 137 -5.56 -7.23 -20.58
C ASN A 137 -4.89 -8.61 -20.57
N GLU A 138 -3.65 -8.64 -21.02
CA GLU A 138 -2.73 -9.75 -20.88
C GLU A 138 -1.81 -9.58 -19.66
N SER A 139 -1.51 -10.69 -19.00
CA SER A 139 -0.50 -10.71 -17.95
C SER A 139 0.34 -11.96 -18.01
N GLY A 140 1.65 -11.79 -17.98
CA GLY A 140 2.57 -12.92 -17.95
C GLY A 140 3.10 -13.25 -16.57
N ILE A 141 3.26 -14.54 -16.31
CA ILE A 141 3.68 -15.12 -15.05
C ILE A 141 4.93 -15.95 -15.30
N GLU A 142 5.96 -15.69 -14.49
CA GLU A 142 7.24 -16.36 -14.59
C GLU A 142 7.48 -17.21 -13.35
N MET A 143 7.79 -18.50 -13.55
CA MET A 143 8.08 -19.45 -12.47
C MET A 143 9.36 -19.15 -11.70
N SER A 144 10.26 -18.33 -12.24
CA SER A 144 11.50 -17.92 -11.57
C SER A 144 11.27 -16.97 -10.38
N ILE A 145 10.00 -16.59 -10.14
CA ILE A 145 9.61 -15.72 -9.04
C ILE A 145 9.98 -16.36 -7.68
N CYS A 146 11.04 -15.84 -7.06
CA CYS A 146 11.43 -16.15 -5.69
C CYS A 146 10.92 -15.09 -4.71
N LYS A 147 10.93 -15.41 -3.41
CA LYS A 147 10.65 -14.43 -2.35
C LYS A 147 11.81 -13.43 -2.28
N ASN A 148 11.52 -12.14 -2.43
CA ASN A 148 12.54 -11.07 -2.42
C ASN A 148 13.08 -10.76 -1.01
N ARG A 149 12.43 -11.25 0.04
CA ARG A 149 12.77 -10.96 1.44
C ARG A 149 12.56 -12.20 2.29
N GLY A 150 13.36 -12.32 3.35
CA GLY A 150 13.26 -13.35 4.38
C GLY A 150 13.61 -12.77 5.75
N TRP A 151 13.49 -13.58 6.79
CA TRP A 151 13.80 -13.19 8.17
C TRP A 151 15.08 -13.88 8.64
N SER A 152 16.02 -13.11 9.18
CA SER A 152 17.22 -13.60 9.87
C SER A 152 17.45 -12.81 11.15
N LYS A 153 18.32 -13.30 12.03
CA LYS A 153 18.78 -12.52 13.18
C LYS A 153 19.44 -11.22 12.68
N LYS A 154 19.22 -10.12 13.38
CA LYS A 154 19.82 -8.82 13.03
C LYS A 154 21.34 -8.96 12.91
N GLY A 155 21.91 -8.49 11.79
CA GLY A 155 23.34 -8.63 11.50
C GLY A 155 23.72 -9.91 10.74
N THR A 156 22.77 -10.78 10.43
CA THR A 156 23.01 -12.02 9.65
C THR A 156 22.21 -12.01 8.34
N HIS A 157 22.72 -12.70 7.31
CA HIS A 157 22.09 -12.76 5.99
C HIS A 157 21.19 -14.01 5.85
N VAL A 158 20.08 -13.87 5.11
CA VAL A 158 19.31 -14.99 4.58
C VAL A 158 19.82 -15.28 3.17
N SER A 159 20.33 -16.48 2.93
CA SER A 159 20.77 -16.94 1.61
C SER A 159 19.71 -17.85 0.99
N SER A 160 19.33 -17.57 -0.26
CA SER A 160 18.41 -18.39 -1.05
C SER A 160 18.96 -18.56 -2.46
N LYS A 161 18.74 -19.74 -3.06
CA LYS A 161 19.09 -19.99 -4.46
C LYS A 161 17.94 -19.54 -5.37
N LYS A 162 18.28 -18.85 -6.45
CA LYS A 162 17.36 -18.55 -7.57
C LYS A 162 17.91 -19.25 -8.81
N SER A 163 17.05 -19.89 -9.59
CA SER A 163 17.46 -20.43 -10.88
C SER A 163 17.78 -19.29 -11.85
N GLY A 164 18.91 -19.40 -12.55
CA GLY A 164 19.28 -18.50 -13.65
C GLY A 164 18.82 -18.98 -15.02
N LYS A 165 18.09 -20.09 -15.10
CA LYS A 165 17.55 -20.61 -16.36
C LYS A 165 16.46 -19.68 -16.90
N TYR A 166 16.39 -19.57 -18.22
CA TYR A 166 15.24 -18.97 -18.88
C TYR A 166 14.07 -19.96 -18.77
N TYR A 167 12.97 -19.53 -18.14
CA TYR A 167 11.73 -20.30 -18.11
C TYR A 167 10.78 -19.70 -19.13
N GLU A 168 10.11 -20.57 -19.88
CA GLU A 168 9.03 -20.13 -20.76
C GLU A 168 7.97 -19.40 -19.92
N ARG A 169 7.64 -18.17 -20.33
CA ARG A 169 6.68 -17.32 -19.64
C ARG A 169 5.27 -17.75 -20.02
N THR A 170 4.51 -18.20 -19.03
CA THR A 170 3.08 -18.48 -19.21
C THR A 170 2.31 -17.18 -19.15
N ASN A 171 1.53 -16.89 -20.18
CA ASN A 171 0.69 -15.71 -20.24
C ASN A 171 -0.77 -16.08 -20.01
N ILE A 172 -1.52 -15.16 -19.45
CA ILE A 172 -2.97 -15.20 -19.38
C ILE A 172 -3.52 -13.97 -20.08
N ILE A 173 -4.63 -14.14 -20.79
CA ILE A 173 -5.50 -13.05 -21.22
C ILE A 173 -6.87 -13.26 -20.58
N ALA A 174 -7.49 -12.18 -20.12
CA ALA A 174 -8.81 -12.25 -19.50
C ALA A 174 -9.55 -10.92 -19.63
N GLY A 175 -10.86 -10.97 -19.44
CA GLY A 175 -11.70 -9.82 -19.13
C GLY A 175 -11.94 -9.69 -17.62
N TYR A 176 -12.36 -8.50 -17.19
CA TYR A 176 -12.69 -8.17 -15.82
C TYR A 176 -13.87 -7.21 -15.77
N VAL A 177 -14.94 -7.63 -15.10
CA VAL A 177 -16.18 -6.87 -14.94
C VAL A 177 -16.77 -7.14 -13.57
N ASN A 178 -17.28 -6.10 -12.89
CA ASN A 178 -17.92 -6.22 -11.57
C ASN A 178 -17.14 -7.08 -10.56
N ASN A 179 -15.83 -6.81 -10.44
CA ASN A 179 -14.91 -7.56 -9.58
C ASN A 179 -14.74 -9.06 -9.85
N LYS A 180 -15.14 -9.52 -11.03
CA LYS A 180 -14.98 -10.90 -11.48
C LYS A 180 -14.20 -10.95 -12.79
N SER A 181 -13.32 -11.93 -12.90
CA SER A 181 -12.66 -12.23 -14.16
C SER A 181 -13.59 -13.06 -15.04
N ILE A 182 -13.58 -12.79 -16.33
CA ILE A 182 -14.33 -13.50 -17.36
C ILE A 182 -13.40 -13.90 -18.50
N ALA A 183 -13.79 -14.92 -19.27
CA ALA A 183 -13.05 -15.39 -20.43
C ALA A 183 -11.52 -15.61 -20.22
N PRO A 184 -11.04 -16.16 -19.07
CA PRO A 184 -9.61 -16.37 -18.89
C PRO A 184 -9.09 -17.44 -19.85
N MET A 185 -8.00 -17.14 -20.56
CA MET A 185 -7.29 -18.09 -21.40
C MET A 185 -5.79 -18.03 -21.11
N ILE A 186 -5.20 -19.20 -20.85
CA ILE A 186 -3.77 -19.35 -20.59
C ILE A 186 -3.09 -19.81 -21.89
N PHE A 187 -1.96 -19.21 -22.23
CA PHE A 187 -1.18 -19.55 -23.41
C PHE A 187 0.32 -19.33 -23.20
N ASN A 188 1.13 -19.98 -24.02
CA ASN A 188 2.57 -19.77 -24.08
C ASN A 188 2.94 -18.99 -25.35
N GLY A 189 4.08 -18.29 -25.30
CA GLY A 189 4.53 -17.42 -26.40
C GLY A 189 3.97 -16.01 -26.35
N ALA A 190 4.17 -15.24 -27.42
CA ALA A 190 3.75 -13.84 -27.50
C ALA A 190 2.26 -13.71 -27.86
N CYS A 191 1.58 -12.74 -27.26
CA CYS A 191 0.27 -12.32 -27.74
C CYS A 191 0.45 -11.57 -29.07
N ASN A 192 -0.23 -12.02 -30.11
CA ASN A 192 -0.25 -11.40 -31.43
C ASN A 192 -1.69 -11.27 -31.91
N THR A 193 -1.89 -10.54 -33.02
CA THR A 193 -3.23 -10.26 -33.56
C THR A 193 -4.05 -11.52 -33.78
N ARG A 194 -3.45 -12.59 -34.32
CA ARG A 194 -4.15 -13.85 -34.60
C ARG A 194 -4.64 -14.53 -33.33
N LEU A 195 -3.79 -14.61 -32.30
CA LEU A 195 -4.14 -15.21 -31.01
C LEU A 195 -5.21 -14.39 -30.31
N PHE A 196 -5.06 -13.07 -30.31
CA PHE A 196 -6.00 -12.15 -29.70
C PHE A 196 -7.39 -12.21 -30.38
N GLU A 197 -7.44 -12.18 -31.71
CA GLU A 197 -8.69 -12.34 -32.46
C GLU A 197 -9.36 -13.70 -32.22
N ALA A 198 -8.57 -14.78 -32.16
CA ALA A 198 -9.09 -16.11 -31.84
C ALA A 198 -9.68 -16.15 -30.44
N TRP A 199 -9.01 -15.57 -29.45
CA TRP A 199 -9.54 -15.45 -28.08
C TRP A 199 -10.82 -14.63 -28.02
N VAL A 200 -10.86 -13.49 -28.73
CA VAL A 200 -12.08 -12.66 -28.79
C VAL A 200 -13.23 -13.48 -29.37
N GLN A 201 -13.01 -14.12 -30.51
CA GLN A 201 -14.03 -14.88 -31.25
C GLN A 201 -14.51 -16.14 -30.51
N GLN A 202 -13.61 -16.87 -29.86
CA GLN A 202 -13.92 -18.20 -29.31
C GLN A 202 -14.24 -18.16 -27.81
N VAL A 203 -13.80 -17.12 -27.09
CA VAL A 203 -13.88 -17.06 -25.63
C VAL A 203 -14.60 -15.80 -25.18
N LEU A 204 -14.10 -14.61 -25.55
CA LEU A 204 -14.62 -13.35 -24.99
C LEU A 204 -16.09 -13.11 -25.34
N ILE A 205 -16.47 -13.21 -26.63
CA ILE A 205 -17.83 -12.83 -27.07
C ILE A 205 -18.92 -13.70 -26.43
N ASN A 206 -18.59 -14.92 -25.99
CA ASN A 206 -19.53 -15.81 -25.31
C ASN A 206 -19.86 -15.36 -23.87
N GLU A 207 -19.00 -14.53 -23.28
CA GLU A 207 -19.14 -14.00 -21.92
C GLU A 207 -19.68 -12.57 -21.89
N LEU A 208 -19.68 -11.87 -23.04
CA LEU A 208 -20.16 -10.51 -23.16
C LEU A 208 -21.69 -10.44 -23.18
N LYS A 209 -22.23 -9.34 -22.65
CA LYS A 209 -23.65 -9.01 -22.70
C LYS A 209 -23.88 -7.78 -23.58
N PRO A 210 -24.99 -7.71 -24.32
CA PRO A 210 -25.32 -6.52 -25.10
C PRO A 210 -25.28 -5.24 -24.25
N ALA A 211 -24.94 -4.12 -24.88
CA ALA A 211 -24.76 -2.80 -24.26
C ALA A 211 -23.57 -2.65 -23.29
N GLN A 212 -22.66 -3.63 -23.23
CA GLN A 212 -21.38 -3.48 -22.54
C GLN A 212 -20.34 -2.72 -23.38
N PHE A 213 -19.37 -2.13 -22.69
CA PHE A 213 -18.24 -1.42 -23.25
C PHE A 213 -16.95 -2.16 -22.89
N VAL A 214 -16.26 -2.65 -23.91
CA VAL A 214 -14.99 -3.36 -23.77
C VAL A 214 -13.84 -2.35 -23.83
N VAL A 215 -13.15 -2.21 -22.70
CA VAL A 215 -12.00 -1.32 -22.53
C VAL A 215 -10.71 -2.09 -22.80
N ILE A 216 -9.94 -1.62 -23.78
CA ILE A 216 -8.72 -2.28 -24.28
C ILE A 216 -7.56 -1.28 -24.30
N ASP A 217 -6.32 -1.74 -24.07
CA ASP A 217 -5.15 -0.88 -24.23
C ASP A 217 -4.79 -0.61 -25.71
N ASN A 218 -3.76 0.20 -25.94
CA ASN A 218 -3.38 0.67 -27.28
C ASN A 218 -2.40 -0.23 -28.04
N ALA A 219 -2.11 -1.45 -27.56
CA ALA A 219 -1.19 -2.34 -28.26
C ALA A 219 -1.62 -2.57 -29.72
N ALA A 220 -0.64 -2.65 -30.63
CA ALA A 220 -0.91 -2.69 -32.06
C ALA A 220 -1.82 -3.87 -32.46
N PHE A 221 -1.68 -5.01 -31.80
CA PHE A 221 -2.48 -6.22 -32.07
C PHE A 221 -3.94 -6.13 -31.61
N HIS A 222 -4.29 -5.19 -30.73
CA HIS A 222 -5.67 -4.94 -30.30
C HIS A 222 -6.48 -4.14 -31.32
N LYS A 223 -5.79 -3.43 -32.22
CA LYS A 223 -6.41 -2.46 -33.14
C LYS A 223 -6.90 -3.08 -34.45
N SER A 224 -7.01 -4.41 -34.51
CA SER A 224 -7.48 -5.07 -35.71
C SER A 224 -8.96 -4.77 -35.96
N LYS A 225 -9.32 -4.56 -37.24
CA LYS A 225 -10.71 -4.30 -37.63
C LYS A 225 -11.63 -5.45 -37.20
N LYS A 226 -11.15 -6.69 -37.36
CA LYS A 226 -11.88 -7.90 -37.01
C LYS A 226 -12.20 -7.98 -35.51
N THR A 227 -11.26 -7.61 -34.64
CA THR A 227 -11.52 -7.51 -33.19
C THR A 227 -12.73 -6.63 -32.91
N LYS A 228 -12.74 -5.42 -33.50
CA LYS A 228 -13.83 -4.47 -33.29
C LYS A 228 -15.15 -5.02 -33.82
N GLU A 229 -15.16 -5.58 -35.02
CA GLU A 229 -16.35 -6.19 -35.63
C GLU A 229 -16.92 -7.35 -34.78
N LEU A 230 -16.06 -8.22 -34.25
CA LEU A 230 -16.47 -9.33 -33.39
C LEU A 230 -17.15 -8.83 -32.11
N ILE A 231 -16.56 -7.84 -31.43
CA ILE A 231 -17.14 -7.27 -30.20
C ILE A 231 -18.45 -6.53 -30.51
N GLU A 232 -18.51 -5.77 -31.59
CA GLU A 232 -19.72 -5.03 -31.99
C GLU A 232 -20.84 -5.96 -32.47
N SER A 233 -20.52 -7.15 -33.02
CA SER A 233 -21.50 -8.15 -33.45
C SER A 233 -22.41 -8.67 -32.33
N VAL A 234 -21.95 -8.61 -31.08
CA VAL A 234 -22.73 -9.00 -29.88
C VAL A 234 -23.34 -7.79 -29.16
N GLY A 235 -23.44 -6.64 -29.84
CA GLY A 235 -24.07 -5.43 -29.32
C GLY A 235 -23.23 -4.68 -28.28
N CYS A 236 -21.93 -4.93 -28.22
CA CYS A 236 -20.99 -4.21 -27.36
C CYS A 236 -20.29 -3.07 -28.13
N LYS A 237 -19.54 -2.23 -27.41
CA LYS A 237 -18.70 -1.18 -28.01
C LYS A 237 -17.27 -1.26 -27.50
N VAL A 238 -16.30 -0.90 -28.32
CA VAL A 238 -14.89 -0.84 -27.94
C VAL A 238 -14.50 0.57 -27.51
N ILE A 239 -13.81 0.69 -26.36
CA ILE A 239 -13.18 1.93 -25.89
C ILE A 239 -11.69 1.65 -25.70
N PHE A 240 -10.83 2.49 -26.27
CA PHE A 240 -9.39 2.41 -26.03
C PHE A 240 -9.01 3.23 -24.79
N LEU A 241 -8.16 2.65 -23.94
CA LEU A 241 -7.50 3.38 -22.86
C LEU A 241 -6.69 4.55 -23.42
N PRO A 242 -6.50 5.64 -22.65
CA PRO A 242 -5.54 6.65 -23.02
C PRO A 242 -4.13 6.05 -22.96
N PRO A 243 -3.20 6.44 -23.86
CA PRO A 243 -1.82 5.96 -23.83
C PRO A 243 -1.18 6.12 -22.45
N TYR A 244 -0.31 5.16 -22.10
CA TYR A 244 0.46 5.16 -20.84
C TYR A 244 -0.38 5.35 -19.57
N SER A 245 -1.57 4.74 -19.53
CA SER A 245 -2.53 4.91 -18.43
C SER A 245 -2.97 3.59 -17.78
N PRO A 246 -2.04 2.72 -17.33
CA PRO A 246 -2.40 1.42 -16.73
C PRO A 246 -3.15 1.57 -15.40
N ASP A 247 -3.02 2.72 -14.73
CA ASP A 247 -3.76 3.05 -13.51
C ASP A 247 -5.28 3.16 -13.74
N LEU A 248 -5.69 3.41 -14.99
CA LEU A 248 -7.10 3.48 -15.39
C LEU A 248 -7.66 2.13 -15.87
N ASN A 249 -6.87 1.04 -15.75
CA ASN A 249 -7.26 -0.31 -16.13
C ASN A 249 -7.36 -1.23 -14.89
N PRO A 250 -8.54 -1.42 -14.27
CA PRO A 250 -8.71 -2.19 -13.03
C PRO A 250 -8.20 -3.63 -13.09
N ILE A 251 -8.18 -4.27 -14.26
CA ILE A 251 -7.65 -5.64 -14.41
C ILE A 251 -6.14 -5.74 -14.11
N GLU A 252 -5.40 -4.64 -14.19
CA GLU A 252 -3.98 -4.60 -13.77
C GLU A 252 -3.86 -4.90 -12.27
N LYS A 253 -4.78 -4.38 -11.45
CA LYS A 253 -4.82 -4.65 -10.02
C LYS A 253 -5.23 -6.10 -9.74
N PHE A 254 -6.19 -6.63 -10.49
CA PHE A 254 -6.54 -8.05 -10.43
C PHE A 254 -5.33 -8.94 -10.74
N SER A 255 -4.63 -8.67 -11.84
CA SER A 255 -3.43 -9.39 -12.26
C SER A 255 -2.30 -9.30 -11.22
N ALA A 256 -2.11 -8.12 -10.61
CA ALA A 256 -1.14 -7.94 -9.52
C ALA A 256 -1.50 -8.79 -8.28
N ASN A 257 -2.78 -8.86 -7.92
CA ASN A 257 -3.26 -9.68 -6.81
C ASN A 257 -3.08 -11.18 -7.09
N MET A 258 -3.43 -11.64 -8.29
CA MET A 258 -3.20 -13.02 -8.72
C MET A 258 -1.71 -13.38 -8.65
N LYS A 259 -0.83 -12.55 -9.24
CA LYS A 259 0.63 -12.76 -9.19
C LYS A 259 1.18 -12.77 -7.77
N ARG A 260 0.60 -11.96 -6.88
CA ARG A 260 0.96 -11.96 -5.46
C ARG A 260 0.56 -13.28 -4.80
N TRP A 261 -0.66 -13.75 -5.03
CA TRP A 261 -1.14 -15.04 -4.51
C TRP A 261 -0.25 -16.19 -5.00
N ILE A 262 0.03 -16.26 -6.31
CA ILE A 262 0.90 -17.27 -6.91
C ILE A 262 2.28 -17.27 -6.26
N ARG A 263 2.89 -16.09 -6.07
CA ARG A 263 4.21 -15.95 -5.42
C ARG A 263 4.26 -16.54 -4.01
N HIS A 264 3.15 -16.54 -3.27
CA HIS A 264 3.09 -17.13 -1.93
C HIS A 264 3.04 -18.65 -1.96
N GLN A 265 2.55 -19.25 -3.04
CA GLN A 265 2.36 -20.68 -3.20
C GLN A 265 3.24 -21.32 -4.27
N ILE A 266 4.13 -20.55 -4.90
CA ILE A 266 4.87 -20.98 -6.10
C ILE A 266 5.69 -22.26 -5.90
N THR A 267 6.15 -22.54 -4.68
CA THR A 267 6.90 -23.77 -4.35
C THR A 267 6.03 -25.03 -4.33
N GLN A 268 4.70 -24.88 -4.38
CA GLN A 268 3.75 -25.99 -4.40
C GLN A 268 3.45 -26.45 -5.84
N PHE A 269 3.88 -25.71 -6.85
CA PHE A 269 3.58 -25.98 -8.25
C PHE A 269 4.84 -26.26 -9.05
N ALA A 270 4.79 -27.29 -9.90
CA ALA A 270 5.88 -27.60 -10.82
C ALA A 270 5.83 -26.73 -12.09
N LYS A 271 4.63 -26.26 -12.48
CA LYS A 271 4.40 -25.45 -13.68
C LYS A 271 3.57 -24.21 -13.34
N SER A 272 3.80 -23.11 -14.07
CA SER A 272 3.06 -21.85 -13.90
C SER A 272 1.58 -22.02 -14.23
N TYR A 273 1.28 -22.84 -15.22
CA TYR A 273 -0.07 -23.19 -15.63
C TYR A 273 -0.94 -23.67 -14.45
N ASP A 274 -0.43 -24.63 -13.68
CA ASP A 274 -1.14 -25.21 -12.53
C ASP A 274 -1.42 -24.16 -11.45
N SER A 275 -0.47 -23.24 -11.24
CA SER A 275 -0.63 -22.15 -10.26
C SER A 275 -1.72 -21.15 -10.65
N ILE A 276 -1.89 -20.88 -11.95
CA ILE A 276 -2.94 -19.99 -12.45
C ILE A 276 -4.30 -20.67 -12.29
N ILE A 277 -4.40 -21.92 -12.70
CA ILE A 277 -5.63 -22.71 -12.56
C ILE A 277 -6.06 -22.78 -11.08
N SER A 278 -5.12 -23.08 -10.19
CA SER A 278 -5.41 -23.15 -8.76
C SER A 278 -5.90 -21.82 -8.19
N PHE A 279 -5.39 -20.68 -8.67
CA PHE A 279 -5.89 -19.36 -8.27
C PHE A 279 -7.37 -19.18 -8.61
N PHE A 280 -7.79 -19.55 -9.82
CA PHE A 280 -9.19 -19.43 -10.23
C PHE A 280 -10.11 -20.39 -9.46
N TYR A 281 -9.69 -21.63 -9.19
CA TYR A 281 -10.47 -22.56 -8.35
C TYR A 281 -10.62 -22.07 -6.90
N ALA A 282 -9.60 -21.42 -6.34
CA ALA A 282 -9.66 -20.86 -5.00
C ALA A 282 -10.65 -19.68 -4.89
N GLN A 283 -10.94 -18.99 -6.00
CA GLN A 283 -11.88 -17.87 -6.04
C GLN A 283 -13.34 -18.32 -6.18
N THR A 284 -13.60 -19.48 -6.78
CA THR A 284 -14.95 -20.05 -6.92
C THR A 284 -15.41 -20.84 -5.69
N SER A 285 -14.49 -21.18 -4.78
CA SER A 285 -14.77 -21.94 -3.55
C SER A 285 -15.08 -21.06 -2.33
N LEU A 286 -15.26 -19.75 -2.54
CA LEU A 286 -15.62 -18.73 -1.54
C LEU A 286 -16.96 -18.09 -1.90
#